data_AF-A0A060CMA3-F1
#
_entry.id   AF-A0A060CMA3-F1
#
_cell.length_a   1.000
_cell.length_b   1.000
_cell.length_c   1.000
_cell.angle_alpha   90.00
_cell.angle_beta   90.00
_cell.angle_gamma   90.00
#
_symmetry.space_group_name_H-M   'P 1'
#
loop_
_entity.id
_entity.type
_entity.pdbx_description
1 polymer ?
#
loop_
_entity_poly.entity_id
_entity_poly.type
_entity_poly.pdbx_seq_one_letter_code
_entity_poly.pdbx_strand_id
1 'polypeptide(L)'
;DCADDLGDGWTVVLVGPMQAPDRFRALASRANVVVADPVPRSTVLSMMAVADVGLVCHRDTPLTQAMSPLKLYEYLAAGIPVVATDLEPMRDVSVRCLVVAEGAR
;
A
#
# COMPACT_ATOMS: atom_id res chain seq x y z
N ASP A 1 12.24 -0.02 11.51
CA ASP A 1 10.87 -0.20 10.96
C ASP A 1 11.00 -0.11 9.45
N CYS A 2 10.14 -0.72 8.61
CA CYS A 2 10.39 -0.75 7.15
C CYS A 2 10.50 0.66 6.55
N ALA A 3 9.84 1.65 7.16
CA ALA A 3 10.02 3.06 6.81
C ALA A 3 11.44 3.59 7.08
N ASP A 4 12.14 3.09 8.10
CA ASP A 4 13.53 3.48 8.41
C ASP A 4 14.53 2.82 7.45
N ASP A 5 14.16 1.69 6.85
CA ASP A 5 15.01 0.96 5.88
C ASP A 5 14.93 1.60 4.47
N LEU A 6 13.92 2.44 4.22
CA LEU A 6 13.80 3.23 3.00
C LEU A 6 14.69 4.47 3.10
N GLY A 7 15.65 4.60 2.17
CA GLY A 7 16.54 5.77 2.13
C GLY A 7 15.78 7.09 1.91
N ASP A 8 16.47 8.22 2.15
CA ASP A 8 15.91 9.59 2.15
C ASP A 8 15.17 10.03 0.88
N GLY A 9 15.31 9.29 -0.22
CA GLY A 9 14.62 9.54 -1.48
C GLY A 9 13.17 9.03 -1.56
N TRP A 10 12.70 8.30 -0.55
CA TRP A 10 11.37 7.68 -0.56
C TRP A 10 10.40 8.37 0.40
N THR A 11 9.13 8.43 0.01
CA THR A 11 8.04 8.87 0.88
C THR A 11 6.90 7.87 0.81
N VAL A 12 6.40 7.44 1.97
CA VAL A 12 5.22 6.58 2.06
C VAL A 12 4.00 7.45 2.35
N VAL A 13 3.00 7.40 1.48
CA VAL A 13 1.77 8.18 1.63
C VAL A 13 0.60 7.27 1.96
N LEU A 14 0.00 7.48 3.13
CA LEU A 14 -1.19 6.79 3.61
C LEU A 14 -2.36 7.76 3.60
N VAL A 15 -3.32 7.54 2.70
CA VAL A 15 -4.49 8.44 2.52
C VAL A 15 -5.79 7.67 2.70
N GLY A 16 -6.65 8.12 3.61
CA GLY A 16 -7.95 7.49 3.86
C GLY A 16 -8.37 7.52 5.32
N PRO A 17 -9.52 6.91 5.64
CA PRO A 17 -10.08 6.95 6.99
C PRO A 17 -9.24 6.15 7.98
N MET A 18 -8.93 6.74 9.13
CA MET A 18 -8.14 6.11 10.20
C MET A 18 -9.05 5.39 11.19
N GLN A 19 -9.10 4.06 11.11
CA GLN A 19 -9.87 3.23 12.06
C GLN A 19 -9.15 3.03 13.41
N ALA A 20 -7.83 3.30 13.49
CA ALA A 20 -7.01 3.13 14.69
C ALA A 20 -5.97 4.27 14.84
N PRO A 21 -6.37 5.48 15.27
CA PRO A 21 -5.54 6.69 15.24
C PRO A 21 -4.17 6.56 15.92
N ASP A 22 -4.07 5.81 17.02
CA ASP A 22 -2.81 5.64 17.75
C ASP A 22 -1.73 4.92 16.92
N ARG A 23 -2.14 3.96 16.09
CA ARG A 23 -1.21 3.27 15.17
C ARG A 23 -0.69 4.21 14.10
N PHE A 24 -1.53 5.12 13.62
CA PHE A 24 -1.14 6.12 12.64
C PHE A 24 -0.26 7.22 13.26
N ARG A 25 -0.43 7.55 14.55
CA ARG A 25 0.42 8.54 15.23
C ARG A 25 1.90 8.13 15.25
N ALA A 26 2.19 6.87 15.55
CA ALA A 26 3.55 6.35 15.56
C ALA A 26 4.19 6.32 14.15
N LEU A 27 3.36 6.10 13.12
CA LEU A 27 3.79 6.16 11.73
C LEU A 27 4.03 7.62 11.29
N ALA A 28 3.12 8.52 11.62
CA ALA A 28 3.18 9.94 11.28
C ALA A 28 4.33 10.69 11.96
N SER A 29 4.93 10.15 13.02
CA SER A 29 6.13 10.73 13.63
C SER A 29 7.42 10.44 12.84
N ARG A 30 7.35 9.63 11.77
CA ARG A 30 8.50 9.33 10.89
C ARG A 30 8.65 10.42 9.83
N ALA A 31 9.90 10.77 9.51
CA ALA A 31 10.19 11.87 8.59
C ALA A 31 9.72 11.61 7.14
N ASN A 32 9.64 10.34 6.73
CA ASN A 32 9.30 9.92 5.37
C ASN A 32 7.90 9.31 5.25
N VAL A 33 7.04 9.50 6.25
CA VAL A 33 5.66 9.00 6.23
C VAL A 33 4.68 10.16 6.28
N VAL A 34 3.79 10.23 5.30
CA VAL A 34 2.68 11.19 5.26
C VAL A 34 1.39 10.43 5.52
N VAL A 35 0.68 10.80 6.59
CA VAL A 35 -0.67 10.31 6.89
C VAL A 35 -1.65 11.45 6.61
N ALA A 36 -2.58 11.24 5.69
CA ALA A 36 -3.55 12.23 5.25
C ALA A 36 -4.99 11.72 5.44
N ASP A 37 -5.87 12.66 5.77
CA ASP A 37 -7.32 12.41 5.81
C ASP A 37 -7.86 11.99 4.44
N PRO A 38 -9.08 11.40 4.38
CA PRO A 38 -9.75 11.12 3.12
C PRO A 38 -9.82 12.35 2.22
N VAL A 39 -9.37 12.20 0.98
CA VAL A 39 -9.46 13.23 -0.07
C VAL A 39 -10.46 12.81 -1.15
N PRO A 40 -10.93 13.74 -2.00
CA PRO A 40 -11.76 13.39 -3.14
C PRO A 40 -11.14 12.32 -4.01
N ARG A 41 -11.96 11.46 -4.63
CA ARG A 41 -11.48 10.35 -5.47
C ARG A 41 -10.56 10.84 -6.60
N SER A 42 -10.84 11.99 -7.20
CA SER A 42 -9.98 12.60 -8.23
C SER A 42 -8.57 12.89 -7.69
N THR A 43 -8.45 13.38 -6.47
CA THR A 43 -7.16 13.61 -5.82
C THR A 43 -6.40 12.30 -5.61
N VAL A 44 -7.08 11.24 -5.15
CA VAL A 44 -6.46 9.91 -5.02
C VAL A 44 -5.93 9.40 -6.37
N LEU A 45 -6.70 9.59 -7.45
CA LEU A 45 -6.28 9.20 -8.79
C LEU A 45 -5.06 10.01 -9.26
N SER A 46 -5.01 11.31 -8.98
CA SER A 46 -3.83 12.14 -9.28
C SER A 46 -2.61 11.70 -8.48
N MET A 47 -2.78 11.34 -7.21
CA MET A 47 -1.69 10.81 -6.37
C MET A 47 -1.19 9.47 -6.92
N MET A 48 -2.11 8.58 -7.31
CA MET A 48 -1.77 7.31 -7.96
C MET A 48 -0.98 7.52 -9.26
N ALA A 49 -1.37 8.48 -10.10
CA ALA A 49 -0.73 8.73 -11.38
C ALA A 49 0.76 9.13 -11.28
N VAL A 50 1.21 9.58 -10.11
CA VAL A 50 2.60 9.98 -9.85
C VAL A 50 3.30 9.08 -8.83
N ALA A 51 2.65 8.02 -8.37
CA ALA A 51 3.25 7.09 -7.42
C ALA A 51 4.22 6.13 -8.13
N ASP A 52 5.39 5.90 -7.53
CA ASP A 52 6.37 4.96 -8.05
C ASP A 52 5.95 3.50 -7.86
N VAL A 53 5.26 3.21 -6.75
CA VAL A 53 4.83 1.85 -6.39
C VAL A 53 3.54 1.87 -5.57
N GLY A 54 2.65 0.91 -5.82
CA GLY A 54 1.46 0.64 -5.01
C GLY A 54 1.75 -0.43 -3.95
N LEU A 55 1.21 -0.26 -2.74
CA LEU A 55 1.38 -1.20 -1.63
C LEU A 55 0.05 -1.86 -1.26
N VAL A 56 0.04 -3.19 -1.14
CA VAL A 56 -1.09 -3.97 -0.64
C VAL A 56 -0.63 -4.86 0.52
N CYS A 57 -0.55 -4.24 1.70
CA CYS A 57 0.03 -4.84 2.92
C CYS A 57 -1.03 -5.48 3.83
N HIS A 58 -1.83 -6.41 3.30
CA HIS A 58 -2.77 -7.16 4.13
C HIS A 58 -2.03 -8.16 5.04
N ARG A 59 -2.62 -8.45 6.21
CA ARG A 59 -2.23 -9.61 7.01
C ARG A 59 -2.77 -10.88 6.36
N ASP A 60 -2.05 -11.99 6.47
CA ASP A 60 -2.55 -13.29 6.02
C ASP A 60 -3.59 -13.83 7.01
N THR A 61 -4.84 -13.85 6.56
CA THR A 61 -5.99 -14.31 7.31
C THR A 61 -6.96 -15.03 6.38
N PRO A 62 -7.83 -15.93 6.87
CA PRO A 62 -8.85 -16.57 6.03
C PRO A 62 -9.73 -15.58 5.27
N LEU A 63 -10.00 -14.40 5.86
CA LEU A 63 -10.76 -13.34 5.20
C LEU A 63 -9.98 -12.74 4.02
N THR A 64 -8.74 -12.31 4.24
CA THR A 64 -7.92 -11.65 3.20
C THR A 64 -7.53 -12.61 2.08
N GLN A 65 -7.42 -13.91 2.35
CA GLN A 65 -7.27 -14.96 1.34
C GLN A 65 -8.52 -15.14 0.45
N ALA A 66 -9.71 -14.82 0.97
CA ALA A 66 -10.97 -14.94 0.24
C ALA A 66 -11.43 -13.63 -0.42
N MET A 67 -10.73 -12.51 -0.19
CA MET A 67 -11.11 -11.20 -0.71
C MET A 67 -10.64 -11.00 -2.15
N SER A 68 -11.44 -10.29 -2.94
CA SER A 68 -10.98 -9.75 -4.22
C SER A 68 -9.93 -8.66 -3.98
N PRO A 69 -8.79 -8.66 -4.69
CA PRO A 69 -7.68 -7.74 -4.46
C PRO A 69 -7.91 -6.39 -5.16
N LEU A 70 -9.01 -5.69 -4.83
CA LEU A 70 -9.45 -4.50 -5.57
C LEU A 70 -8.36 -3.43 -5.71
N LYS A 71 -7.58 -3.18 -4.64
CA LYS A 71 -6.49 -2.20 -4.68
C LYS A 71 -5.37 -2.56 -5.64
N LEU A 72 -5.04 -3.85 -5.74
CA LEU A 72 -4.05 -4.33 -6.70
C LEU A 72 -4.52 -4.04 -8.13
N TYR A 73 -5.78 -4.32 -8.46
CA TYR A 73 -6.33 -3.99 -9.78
C TYR A 73 -6.33 -2.48 -10.07
N GLU A 74 -6.72 -1.65 -9.08
CA GLU A 74 -6.70 -0.19 -9.23
C GLU A 74 -5.28 0.35 -9.53
N TYR A 75 -4.26 -0.13 -8.81
CA TYR A 75 -2.87 0.29 -9.05
C TYR A 75 -2.35 -0.17 -10.41
N LEU A 76 -2.57 -1.43 -10.78
CA LEU A 76 -2.13 -1.98 -12.07
C LEU A 76 -2.81 -1.28 -13.26
N ALA A 77 -4.10 -0.94 -13.12
CA ALA A 77 -4.85 -0.17 -14.13
C ALA A 77 -4.35 1.27 -14.26
N ALA A 78 -3.86 1.87 -13.17
CA ALA A 78 -3.19 3.17 -13.19
C ALA A 78 -1.75 3.10 -13.73
N GLY A 79 -1.26 1.92 -14.11
CA GLY A 79 0.08 1.73 -14.65
C GLY A 79 1.18 1.56 -13.60
N ILE A 80 0.82 1.49 -12.33
CA ILE A 80 1.75 1.48 -11.20
C ILE A 80 2.13 0.02 -10.88
N PRO A 81 3.42 -0.32 -10.75
CA PRO A 81 3.83 -1.61 -10.23
C PRO A 81 3.40 -1.76 -8.76
N VAL A 82 3.17 -3.00 -8.32
CA VAL A 82 2.60 -3.28 -7.00
C VAL A 82 3.51 -4.19 -6.20
N VAL A 83 3.68 -3.91 -4.91
CA VAL A 83 4.19 -4.86 -3.92
C VAL A 83 3.01 -5.29 -3.04
N ALA A 84 2.76 -6.58 -2.95
CA ALA A 84 1.64 -7.15 -2.21
C ALA A 84 2.10 -8.27 -1.27
N THR A 85 1.42 -8.43 -0.14
CA THR A 85 1.56 -9.64 0.67
C THR A 85 1.19 -10.86 -0.18
N ASP A 86 1.95 -11.95 -0.04
CA ASP A 86 1.72 -13.23 -0.72
C ASP A 86 0.43 -13.89 -0.21
N LEU A 87 -0.68 -13.50 -0.82
CA LEU A 87 -2.00 -14.10 -0.63
C LEU A 87 -2.42 -14.73 -1.95
N GLU A 88 -3.20 -15.81 -1.90
CA GLU A 88 -3.73 -16.49 -3.09
C GLU A 88 -4.33 -15.52 -4.14
N PRO A 89 -5.20 -14.55 -3.78
CA PRO A 89 -5.75 -13.61 -4.75
C PRO A 89 -4.72 -12.67 -5.40
N MET A 90 -3.53 -12.51 -4.83
CA MET A 90 -2.48 -11.61 -5.36
C MET A 90 -1.56 -12.31 -6.36
N ARG A 91 -1.52 -13.64 -6.36
CA ARG A 91 -0.63 -14.46 -7.19
C ARG A 91 -1.05 -14.43 -8.65
N ASP A 92 -0.05 -14.47 -9.54
CA ASP A 92 -0.21 -14.58 -10.99
C ASP A 92 -1.10 -13.51 -11.68
N VAL A 93 -1.44 -12.41 -10.98
CA VAL A 93 -2.27 -11.35 -11.56
C VAL A 93 -1.52 -10.53 -12.61
N SER A 94 -0.23 -10.23 -12.38
CA SER A 94 0.58 -9.45 -13.30
C SER A 94 2.07 -9.61 -13.01
N VAL A 95 2.91 -9.59 -14.06
CA VAL A 95 4.37 -9.50 -13.95
C VAL A 95 4.85 -8.21 -13.28
N ARG A 96 3.98 -7.20 -13.14
CA ARG A 96 4.24 -5.95 -12.42
C ARG A 96 3.81 -6.01 -10.95
N CYS A 97 3.40 -7.18 -10.46
CA CYS A 97 3.13 -7.43 -9.06
C CYS A 97 4.27 -8.27 -8.46
N LEU A 98 4.97 -7.71 -7.48
CA LEU A 98 5.89 -8.45 -6.62
C LEU A 98 5.12 -8.92 -5.39
N VAL A 99 4.96 -10.23 -5.24
CA VAL A 99 4.42 -10.85 -4.03
C VAL A 99 5.55 -11.14 -3.04
N VAL A 100 5.33 -10.79 -1.77
CA VAL A 100 6.30 -10.97 -0.69
C VAL A 100 5.64 -11.64 0.52
N ALA A 101 6.36 -12.51 1.22
CA ALA A 101 5.86 -13.14 2.44
C ALA A 101 5.44 -12.09 3.48
N GLU A 102 4.40 -12.37 4.27
CA GLU A 102 3.99 -11.48 5.37
C GLU A 102 5.17 -11.22 6.32
N GLY A 103 5.47 -9.94 6.57
CA GLY A 103 6.55 -9.53 7.47
C GLY A 103 7.96 -9.59 6.87
N ALA A 104 8.10 -9.84 5.56
CA ALA A 104 9.38 -9.74 4.87
C ALA A 104 9.99 -8.33 4.99
N ARG A 105 11.31 -8.27 5.08
CA ARG A 105 12.14 -7.05 5.03
C ARG A 105 12.95 -7.04 3.75
#